data_AF-A0A7X0XXR8-F1
#
_entry.id   AF-A0A7X0XXR8-F1
#
_cell.length_a   1.000
_cell.length_b   1.000
_cell.length_c   1.000
_cell.angle_alpha   90.00
_cell.angle_beta   90.00
_cell.angle_gamma   90.00
#
_symmetry.space_group_name_H-M   'P 1'
#
loop_
_entity.id
_entity.type
_entity.pdbx_description
1 polymer ?
#
loop_
_entity_poly.entity_id
_entity_poly.type
_entity_poly.pdbx_seq_one_letter_code
_entity_poly.pdbx_strand_id
1 'polypeptide(L)'
;MAEDIGKSGKDVYGPYYDEAKQLHEENPKWFPDPDESTIVKGDELKAMRDEYQSMVSRGELPKGHHRQGLSFGGDNIESNIQFTGESTIRRSELEGLDLDFYHQEGLGKENAKILKIHQTEGGIFVFGNNPNHTEVTTFQNQVLKWQRESGLR
;
A
#
# COMPACT_ATOMS: atom_id res chain seq x y z
N MET A 1 26.45 13.11 -23.54
CA MET A 1 26.17 12.03 -22.57
C MET A 1 24.67 11.87 -22.60
N ALA A 2 24.16 10.71 -23.03
CA ALA A 2 22.73 10.46 -22.98
C ALA A 2 22.40 10.27 -21.50
N GLU A 3 21.64 11.18 -20.93
CA GLU A 3 21.00 10.94 -19.64
C GLU A 3 20.20 9.65 -19.80
N ASP A 4 20.48 8.67 -18.96
CA ASP A 4 19.61 7.53 -18.76
C ASP A 4 18.34 8.10 -18.10
N ILE A 5 17.45 8.67 -18.92
CA ILE A 5 16.16 9.16 -18.47
C ILE A 5 15.40 7.89 -18.07
N GLY A 6 15.53 7.53 -16.80
CA GLY A 6 14.86 6.38 -16.22
C GLY A 6 13.39 6.43 -16.60
N LYS A 7 12.82 5.28 -16.96
CA LYS A 7 11.40 5.14 -17.29
C LYS A 7 10.57 5.80 -16.18
N SER A 8 9.87 6.88 -16.53
CA SER A 8 9.00 7.63 -15.62
C SER A 8 7.61 7.84 -16.24
N GLY A 9 6.63 8.25 -15.43
CA GLY A 9 5.28 8.54 -15.90
C GLY A 9 4.68 7.39 -16.69
N LYS A 10 4.40 7.65 -17.97
CA LYS A 10 3.75 6.68 -18.86
C LYS A 10 4.56 5.38 -19.07
N ASP A 11 5.88 5.41 -18.95
CA ASP A 11 6.69 4.20 -19.08
C ASP A 11 6.57 3.26 -17.87
N VAL A 12 6.19 3.81 -16.71
CA VAL A 12 5.99 3.07 -15.45
C VAL A 12 4.57 2.53 -15.35
N TYR A 13 3.58 3.31 -15.78
CA TYR A 13 2.17 2.99 -15.61
C TYR A 13 1.50 2.40 -16.86
N GLY A 14 2.06 2.66 -18.04
CA GLY A 14 1.53 2.14 -19.31
C GLY A 14 0.06 2.51 -19.54
N PRO A 15 -0.83 1.52 -19.72
CA PRO A 15 -2.26 1.78 -19.93
C PRO A 15 -2.96 2.39 -18.72
N TYR A 16 -2.36 2.33 -17.52
CA TYR A 16 -2.92 2.85 -16.28
C TYR A 16 -2.49 4.29 -15.98
N TYR A 17 -1.74 4.94 -16.88
CA TYR A 17 -1.16 6.26 -16.62
C TYR A 17 -2.23 7.35 -16.41
N ASP A 18 -3.25 7.40 -17.27
CA ASP A 18 -4.30 8.42 -17.17
C ASP A 18 -5.14 8.23 -15.88
N GLU A 19 -5.42 6.98 -15.51
CA GLU A 19 -6.05 6.63 -14.22
C GLU A 19 -5.17 7.04 -13.03
N ALA A 20 -3.85 6.84 -13.12
CA ALA A 20 -2.92 7.27 -12.07
C ALA A 20 -2.93 8.80 -11.89
N LYS A 21 -2.97 9.58 -12.98
CA LYS A 21 -3.08 11.05 -12.92
C LYS A 21 -4.38 11.47 -12.25
N GLN A 22 -5.51 10.86 -12.65
CA GLN A 22 -6.81 11.16 -12.05
C GLN A 22 -6.82 10.84 -10.54
N LEU A 23 -6.35 9.66 -10.13
CA LEU A 23 -6.28 9.26 -8.73
C LEU A 23 -5.38 10.17 -7.90
N HIS A 24 -4.26 10.63 -8.49
CA HIS A 24 -3.38 11.61 -7.85
C HIS A 24 -4.07 12.98 -7.68
N GLU A 25 -4.78 13.47 -8.70
CA GLU A 25 -5.53 14.72 -8.62
C GLU A 25 -6.64 14.67 -7.57
N GLU A 26 -7.35 13.55 -7.49
CA GLU A 26 -8.46 13.35 -6.55
C GLU A 26 -7.98 13.11 -5.11
N ASN A 27 -6.88 12.37 -4.92
CA ASN A 27 -6.38 11.98 -3.60
C ASN A 27 -4.84 11.90 -3.54
N PRO A 28 -4.14 13.05 -3.59
CA PRO A 28 -2.66 13.12 -3.64
C PRO A 28 -1.98 12.67 -2.34
N LYS A 29 -2.76 12.47 -1.27
CA LYS A 29 -2.29 11.91 0.01
C LYS A 29 -1.98 10.42 -0.11
N TRP A 30 -2.77 9.70 -0.91
CA TRP A 30 -2.69 8.24 -1.04
C TRP A 30 -2.11 7.79 -2.38
N PHE A 31 -2.31 8.58 -3.43
CA PHE A 31 -1.79 8.30 -4.76
C PHE A 31 -0.69 9.31 -5.09
N PRO A 32 0.54 8.86 -5.36
CA PRO A 32 1.63 9.77 -5.67
C PRO A 32 1.52 10.28 -7.12
N ASP A 33 2.32 11.29 -7.47
CA ASP A 33 2.38 11.76 -8.86
C ASP A 33 3.03 10.67 -9.73
N PRO A 34 2.32 10.11 -10.72
CA PRO A 34 2.89 9.09 -11.58
C PRO A 34 4.11 9.59 -12.37
N ASP A 35 4.24 10.89 -12.60
CA ASP A 35 5.39 11.47 -13.32
C ASP A 35 6.71 11.41 -12.52
N GLU A 36 6.63 11.34 -11.19
CA GLU A 36 7.78 11.18 -10.29
C GLU A 36 8.18 9.70 -10.09
N SER A 37 7.35 8.77 -10.55
CA SER A 37 7.56 7.35 -10.33
C SER A 37 8.62 6.76 -11.26
N THR A 38 9.31 5.72 -10.80
CA THR A 38 10.29 4.96 -11.58
C THR A 38 10.11 3.45 -11.37
N ILE A 39 10.76 2.60 -12.18
CA ILE A 39 10.72 1.14 -11.97
C ILE A 39 11.93 0.69 -11.16
N VAL A 40 11.69 0.15 -9.97
CA VAL A 40 12.74 -0.43 -9.10
C VAL A 40 12.83 -1.95 -9.27
N LYS A 41 14.02 -2.46 -9.58
CA LYS A 41 14.25 -3.89 -9.87
C LYS A 41 14.32 -4.76 -8.62
N GLY A 42 14.33 -6.08 -8.80
CA GLY A 42 14.13 -7.07 -7.73
C GLY A 42 15.10 -6.97 -6.54
N ASP A 43 16.40 -6.94 -6.82
CA ASP A 43 17.43 -6.92 -5.75
C ASP A 43 17.45 -5.59 -4.99
N GLU A 44 17.30 -4.47 -5.72
CA GLU A 44 17.20 -3.13 -5.14
C GLU A 44 15.95 -2.99 -4.27
N LEU A 45 14.77 -3.40 -4.78
CA LEU A 45 13.54 -3.37 -4.00
C LEU A 45 13.64 -4.22 -2.74
N LYS A 46 14.32 -5.37 -2.82
CA LYS A 46 14.54 -6.21 -1.64
C LYS A 46 15.38 -5.49 -0.60
N ALA A 47 16.50 -4.88 -1.01
CA ALA A 47 17.36 -4.12 -0.11
C ALA A 47 16.60 -2.95 0.56
N MET A 48 15.82 -2.17 -0.21
CA MET A 48 15.03 -1.06 0.34
C MET A 48 13.95 -1.54 1.33
N ARG A 49 13.34 -2.71 1.09
CA ARG A 49 12.38 -3.30 2.02
C ARG A 49 13.04 -3.76 3.31
N ASP A 50 14.20 -4.40 3.22
CA ASP A 50 14.95 -4.88 4.38
C ASP A 50 15.42 -3.69 5.25
N GLU A 51 15.87 -2.60 4.60
CA GLU A 51 16.21 -1.35 5.26
C GLU A 51 15.01 -0.74 5.99
N TYR A 52 13.85 -0.63 5.32
CA TYR A 52 12.62 -0.12 5.94
C TYR A 52 12.26 -0.90 7.22
N GLN A 53 12.30 -2.23 7.16
CA GLN A 53 12.01 -3.06 8.33
C GLN A 53 13.03 -2.81 9.46
N SER A 54 14.31 -2.64 9.13
CA SER A 54 15.33 -2.27 10.10
C SER A 54 15.02 -0.93 10.76
N MET A 55 14.70 0.11 9.99
CA MET A 55 14.39 1.45 10.52
C MET A 55 13.15 1.42 11.41
N VAL A 56 12.09 0.71 11.02
CA VAL A 56 10.88 0.53 11.84
C VAL A 56 11.21 -0.18 13.15
N SER A 57 12.02 -1.24 13.13
CA SER A 57 12.42 -1.97 14.35
C SER A 57 13.28 -1.14 15.31
N ARG A 58 14.06 -0.18 14.79
CA ARG A 58 14.83 0.79 15.58
C ARG A 58 14.00 1.98 16.05
N GLY A 59 12.76 2.12 15.59
CA GLY A 59 11.89 3.26 15.89
C GLY A 59 12.25 4.54 15.14
N GLU A 60 13.05 4.44 14.07
CA GLU A 60 13.46 5.58 13.23
C GLU A 60 12.38 5.98 12.22
N LEU A 61 11.54 5.02 11.80
CA LEU A 61 10.39 5.26 10.94
C LEU A 61 9.12 4.64 11.53
N PRO A 62 7.95 5.25 11.32
CA PRO A 62 6.69 4.64 11.68
C PRO A 62 6.37 3.46 10.76
N LYS A 63 5.58 2.52 11.28
CA LYS A 63 4.96 1.47 10.47
C LYS A 63 3.81 2.07 9.66
N GLY A 64 3.79 1.79 8.36
CA GLY A 64 2.73 2.28 7.47
C GLY A 64 2.89 1.78 6.03
N HIS A 65 2.22 2.48 5.12
CA HIS A 65 2.30 2.26 3.68
C HIS A 65 3.10 3.39 3.04
N HIS A 66 4.05 3.09 2.16
CA HIS A 66 4.74 4.15 1.40
C HIS A 66 3.79 4.77 0.39
N ARG A 67 3.54 6.09 0.45
CA ARG A 67 2.70 6.82 -0.52
C ARG A 67 3.24 6.61 -1.94
N GLN A 68 4.50 6.94 -2.16
CA GLN A 68 5.25 6.44 -3.31
C GLN A 68 5.77 5.05 -2.95
N GLY A 69 5.17 4.00 -3.51
CA GLY A 69 5.60 2.63 -3.24
C GLY A 69 7.07 2.43 -3.59
N LEU A 70 7.82 1.67 -2.78
CA LEU A 70 9.25 1.39 -3.04
C LEU A 70 9.48 0.77 -4.44
N SER A 71 8.53 -0.04 -4.93
CA SER A 71 8.60 -0.59 -6.29
C SER A 71 8.49 0.44 -7.40
N PHE A 72 8.00 1.62 -7.06
CA PHE A 72 7.78 2.77 -7.92
C PHE A 72 8.81 3.89 -7.67
N GLY A 73 9.92 3.60 -6.97
CA GLY A 73 10.99 4.58 -6.73
C GLY A 73 10.81 5.46 -5.49
N GLY A 74 9.94 5.08 -4.56
CA GLY A 74 9.78 5.83 -3.31
C GLY A 74 10.87 5.57 -2.28
N ASP A 75 11.09 6.52 -1.39
CA ASP A 75 12.15 6.48 -0.37
C ASP A 75 11.66 6.07 1.01
N ASN A 76 12.61 5.57 1.83
CA ASN A 76 12.43 5.28 3.25
C ASN A 76 12.57 6.54 4.10
N ILE A 77 11.61 7.45 3.98
CA ILE A 77 11.55 8.70 4.74
C ILE A 77 10.17 8.88 5.37
N GLU A 78 10.12 9.55 6.54
CA GLU A 78 8.88 9.70 7.31
C GLU A 78 7.74 10.34 6.50
N SER A 79 8.04 11.37 5.70
CA SER A 79 7.05 12.05 4.85
C SER A 79 6.46 11.17 3.75
N ASN A 80 7.10 10.05 3.42
CA ASN A 80 6.59 9.07 2.46
C ASN A 80 5.77 7.96 3.15
N ILE A 81 5.73 7.88 4.48
CA ILE A 81 4.98 6.84 5.19
C ILE A 81 3.59 7.34 5.57
N GLN A 82 2.57 6.71 5.00
CA GLN A 82 1.17 6.93 5.31
C GLN A 82 0.71 5.94 6.39
N PHE A 83 0.15 6.47 7.47
CA PHE A 83 -0.53 5.66 8.48
C PHE A 83 -1.80 5.03 7.90
N THR A 84 -1.92 3.70 8.00
CA THR A 84 -3.09 2.96 7.49
C THR A 84 -4.11 2.63 8.59
N GLY A 85 -3.72 2.72 9.86
CA GLY A 85 -4.55 2.28 11.00
C GLY A 85 -4.80 0.77 11.06
N GLU A 86 -4.28 -0.01 10.12
CA GLU A 86 -4.58 -1.43 10.01
C GLU A 86 -3.88 -2.25 11.10
N SER A 87 -4.67 -3.13 11.72
CA SER A 87 -4.23 -4.05 12.75
C SER A 87 -5.11 -5.30 12.75
N THR A 88 -4.96 -6.11 13.79
CA THR A 88 -5.76 -7.30 14.01
C THR A 88 -6.17 -7.40 15.48
N ILE A 89 -7.35 -7.97 15.72
CA ILE A 89 -7.84 -8.33 17.05
C ILE A 89 -8.21 -9.82 17.08
N ARG A 90 -7.97 -10.50 18.21
CA ARG A 90 -8.39 -11.90 18.34
C ARG A 90 -9.89 -11.95 18.62
N ARG A 91 -10.58 -12.94 18.05
CA ARG A 91 -12.00 -13.19 18.32
C ARG A 91 -12.26 -13.43 19.82
N SER A 92 -11.32 -14.04 20.53
CA SER A 92 -11.40 -14.27 21.98
C SER A 92 -11.39 -12.98 22.82
N GLU A 93 -10.88 -11.88 22.27
CA GLU A 93 -10.93 -10.57 22.96
C GLU A 93 -12.31 -9.91 22.87
N LEU A 94 -13.20 -10.48 22.06
CA LEU A 94 -14.57 -10.02 21.79
C LEU A 94 -15.61 -11.07 22.22
N GLU A 95 -15.26 -11.88 23.23
CA GLU A 95 -16.15 -12.92 23.76
C GLU A 95 -17.51 -12.33 24.19
N GLY A 96 -18.59 -13.01 23.77
CA GLY A 96 -19.97 -12.59 24.04
C GLY A 96 -20.57 -11.63 23.00
N LEU A 97 -19.80 -11.16 22.01
CA LEU A 97 -20.33 -10.43 20.87
C LEU A 97 -20.75 -11.39 19.74
N ASP A 98 -21.84 -11.04 19.05
CA ASP A 98 -22.17 -11.66 17.77
C ASP A 98 -21.25 -11.09 16.68
N LEU A 99 -20.53 -11.99 16.01
CA LEU A 99 -19.52 -11.66 15.01
C LEU A 99 -19.80 -12.41 13.69
N ASP A 100 -21.04 -12.89 13.49
CA ASP A 100 -21.43 -13.59 12.26
C ASP A 100 -21.44 -12.64 11.05
N PHE A 101 -21.74 -11.36 11.30
CA PHE A 101 -21.64 -10.29 10.30
C PHE A 101 -20.26 -10.27 9.62
N TYR A 102 -19.20 -10.62 10.32
CA TYR A 102 -17.83 -10.53 9.78
C TYR A 102 -17.65 -11.41 8.54
N HIS A 103 -18.27 -12.58 8.50
CA HIS A 103 -18.24 -13.44 7.32
C HIS A 103 -19.33 -13.05 6.31
N GLN A 104 -20.54 -12.75 6.80
CA GLN A 104 -21.69 -12.42 5.95
C GLN A 104 -21.44 -11.18 5.08
N GLU A 105 -20.74 -10.18 5.62
CA GLU A 105 -20.33 -8.96 4.92
C GLU A 105 -19.02 -9.14 4.11
N GLY A 106 -18.49 -10.35 4.00
CA GLY A 106 -17.29 -10.65 3.22
C GLY A 106 -15.97 -10.12 3.78
N LEU A 107 -15.94 -9.66 5.05
CA LEU A 107 -14.73 -9.13 5.70
C LEU A 107 -13.72 -10.23 6.06
N GLY A 108 -14.16 -11.48 6.03
CA GLY A 108 -13.29 -12.64 6.07
C GLY A 108 -14.04 -13.96 6.09
N LYS A 109 -13.30 -14.99 6.51
CA LYS A 109 -13.80 -16.36 6.59
C LYS A 109 -14.68 -16.55 7.82
N GLU A 110 -15.64 -17.45 7.70
CA GLU A 110 -16.45 -17.93 8.81
C GLU A 110 -15.56 -18.40 9.97
N ASN A 111 -15.93 -18.04 11.20
CA ASN A 111 -15.21 -18.40 12.42
C ASN A 111 -13.72 -18.00 12.44
N ALA A 112 -13.37 -16.87 11.80
CA ALA A 112 -12.03 -16.33 11.83
C ALA A 112 -11.54 -16.09 13.28
N LYS A 113 -10.39 -16.69 13.62
CA LYS A 113 -9.75 -16.52 14.95
C LYS A 113 -9.14 -15.13 15.14
N ILE A 114 -8.70 -14.53 14.04
CA ILE A 114 -8.07 -13.22 13.99
C ILE A 114 -8.88 -12.39 13.00
N LEU A 115 -9.38 -11.25 13.46
CA LEU A 115 -10.21 -10.33 12.70
C LEU A 115 -9.34 -9.14 12.31
N LYS A 116 -9.44 -8.72 11.06
CA LYS A 116 -8.78 -7.49 10.62
C LYS A 116 -9.60 -6.30 11.07
N ILE A 117 -8.90 -5.27 11.51
CA ILE A 117 -9.50 -3.99 11.88
C ILE A 117 -8.63 -2.86 11.35
N HIS A 118 -9.20 -1.68 11.22
CA HIS A 118 -8.45 -0.46 11.03
C HIS A 118 -8.97 0.66 11.92
N GLN A 119 -8.07 1.54 12.36
CA GLN A 119 -8.41 2.74 13.10
C GLN A 119 -8.68 3.91 12.15
N THR A 120 -9.79 4.60 12.35
CA THR A 120 -10.10 5.86 11.64
C THR A 120 -9.29 7.02 12.21
N GLU A 121 -9.23 8.15 11.49
CA GLU A 121 -8.58 9.37 11.99
C GLU A 121 -9.19 9.87 13.32
N GLY A 122 -10.46 9.58 13.57
CA GLY A 122 -11.15 9.88 14.84
C GLY A 122 -10.89 8.87 15.96
N GLY A 123 -10.02 7.89 15.75
CA GLY A 123 -9.64 6.88 16.74
C GLY A 123 -10.59 5.69 16.87
N ILE A 124 -11.62 5.59 16.02
CA ILE A 124 -12.61 4.51 16.04
C ILE A 124 -12.06 3.28 15.32
N PHE A 125 -12.22 2.10 15.90
CA PHE A 125 -11.86 0.84 15.24
C PHE A 125 -13.03 0.29 14.43
N VAL A 126 -12.76 -0.06 13.17
CA VAL A 126 -13.71 -0.61 12.20
C VAL A 126 -13.21 -1.97 11.72
N PHE A 127 -14.10 -2.95 11.55
CA PHE A 127 -13.74 -4.26 11.01
C PHE A 127 -13.42 -4.20 9.51
N GLY A 128 -12.42 -4.98 9.09
CA GLY A 128 -11.93 -5.01 7.72
C GLY A 128 -10.64 -4.21 7.51
N ASN A 129 -10.12 -4.27 6.28
CA ASN A 129 -8.97 -3.47 5.86
C ASN A 129 -9.37 -1.99 5.75
N ASN A 130 -8.38 -1.10 5.74
CA ASN A 130 -8.63 0.30 5.44
C ASN A 130 -9.01 0.43 3.95
N PRO A 131 -10.16 1.06 3.60
CA PRO A 131 -10.62 1.15 2.22
C PRO A 131 -9.65 1.93 1.32
N ASN A 132 -9.09 3.05 1.78
CA ASN A 132 -8.13 3.84 1.01
C ASN A 132 -6.85 3.03 0.72
N HIS A 133 -6.33 2.32 1.74
CA HIS A 133 -5.16 1.47 1.57
C HIS A 133 -5.46 0.29 0.62
N THR A 134 -6.67 -0.27 0.69
CA THR A 134 -7.11 -1.36 -0.19
C THR A 134 -7.19 -0.89 -1.65
N GLU A 135 -7.74 0.30 -1.89
CA GLU A 135 -7.84 0.90 -3.22
C GLU A 135 -6.45 1.13 -3.82
N VAL A 136 -5.55 1.80 -3.09
CA VAL A 136 -4.16 2.06 -3.52
C VAL A 136 -3.43 0.76 -3.86
N THR A 137 -3.47 -0.23 -2.96
CA THR A 137 -2.77 -1.49 -3.19
C THR A 137 -3.38 -2.29 -4.33
N THR A 138 -4.69 -2.19 -4.56
CA THR A 138 -5.36 -2.83 -5.72
C THR A 138 -4.86 -2.22 -7.02
N PHE A 139 -4.84 -0.88 -7.11
CA PHE A 139 -4.35 -0.17 -8.28
C PHE A 139 -2.86 -0.46 -8.54
N GLN A 140 -2.01 -0.32 -7.51
CA GLN A 140 -0.58 -0.64 -7.62
C GLN A 140 -0.36 -2.07 -8.11
N ASN A 141 -1.16 -3.04 -7.65
CA ASN A 141 -1.05 -4.44 -8.10
C ASN A 141 -1.41 -4.64 -9.57
N GLN A 142 -2.36 -3.86 -10.12
CA GLN A 142 -2.67 -3.89 -11.55
C GLN A 142 -1.47 -3.40 -12.37
N VAL A 143 -0.89 -2.27 -11.98
CA VAL A 143 0.32 -1.72 -12.64
C VAL A 143 1.48 -2.70 -12.55
N LEU A 144 1.77 -3.24 -11.36
CA LEU A 144 2.85 -4.21 -11.15
C LEU A 144 2.62 -5.53 -11.91
N LYS A 145 1.37 -5.95 -12.11
CA LYS A 145 1.05 -7.11 -12.93
C LYS A 145 1.37 -6.81 -14.40
N TRP A 146 0.91 -5.69 -14.93
CA TRP A 146 1.19 -5.27 -16.29
C TRP A 146 2.70 -5.10 -16.56
N GLN A 147 3.45 -4.50 -15.63
CA GLN A 147 4.91 -4.36 -15.76
C GLN A 147 5.61 -5.72 -15.95
N ARG A 148 5.19 -6.73 -15.17
CA ARG A 148 5.73 -8.10 -15.29
C ARG A 148 5.34 -8.74 -16.63
N GLU A 149 4.08 -8.62 -17.03
CA GLU A 149 3.58 -9.17 -18.30
C GLU A 149 4.24 -8.51 -19.52
N SER A 150 4.65 -7.24 -19.39
CA SER A 150 5.30 -6.45 -20.44
C SER A 150 6.84 -6.57 -20.44
N GLY A 151 7.42 -7.39 -19.55
CA GLY A 151 8.88 -7.57 -19.46
C GLY A 151 9.64 -6.34 -18.95
N LEU A 152 8.96 -5.42 -18.26
CA LEU A 152 9.58 -4.27 -17.62
C LEU A 152 10.25 -4.63 -16.28
N ARG A 153 9.88 -5.79 -15.72
CA ARG A 153 10.32 -6.28 -14.42
C ARG A 153 10.48 -7.79 -14.38
#